data_AF-A0A822HCT1-F1
#
_entry.id   AF-A0A822HCT1-F1
#
_cell.length_a   1.000
_cell.length_b   1.000
_cell.length_c   1.000
_cell.angle_alpha   90.00
_cell.angle_beta   90.00
_cell.angle_gamma   90.00
#
_symmetry.space_group_name_H-M   'P 1'
#
loop_
_entity.id
_entity.type
_entity.pdbx_description
1 polymer ?
#
loop_
_entity_poly.entity_id
_entity_poly.type
_entity_poly.pdbx_seq_one_letter_code
_entity_poly.pdbx_strand_id
1 'polypeptide(L)' 'IQPPQYRLDARLARLLSISNGTRQTIIHTLWQYIKTHKLQDSEEREYIHCDIHLQS' A
#
# COMPACT_ATOMS: atom_id res chain seq x y z
N ILE A 1 -20.21 -5.07 15.20
CA ILE A 1 -18.79 -5.20 15.62
C ILE A 1 -17.97 -4.27 14.73
N GLN A 2 -17.08 -3.46 15.28
CA GLN A 2 -16.23 -2.57 14.47
C GLN A 2 -15.13 -3.37 13.75
N PRO A 3 -14.70 -2.97 12.54
CA PRO A 3 -13.66 -3.69 11.81
C PRO A 3 -12.32 -3.61 12.58
N PRO A 4 -11.52 -4.69 12.60
CA PRO A 4 -10.19 -4.67 13.20
C PRO A 4 -9.31 -3.59 12.58
N GLN A 5 -8.60 -2.88 13.45
CA GLN A 5 -7.62 -1.86 13.07
C GLN A 5 -6.21 -2.46 13.20
N TYR A 6 -5.35 -2.15 12.24
CA TYR A 6 -3.97 -2.61 12.22
C TYR A 6 -3.05 -1.39 12.28
N ARG A 7 -2.05 -1.46 13.15
CA ARG A 7 -0.95 -0.48 13.17
C ARG A 7 0.04 -0.85 12.08
N LEU A 8 0.43 0.13 11.28
CA LEU A 8 1.43 -0.08 10.24
C LEU A 8 2.84 0.07 10.82
N ASP A 9 3.80 -0.62 10.22
CA ASP A 9 5.21 -0.34 10.44
C ASP A 9 5.51 1.14 10.13
N ALA A 10 6.44 1.75 10.86
CA ALA A 10 6.74 3.17 10.76
C ALA A 10 7.07 3.61 9.32
N ARG A 11 7.74 2.76 8.56
CA ARG A 11 8.11 3.04 7.16
C ARG A 11 6.89 3.00 6.25
N LEU A 12 6.10 1.93 6.33
CA LEU A 12 4.88 1.79 5.54
C LEU A 12 3.86 2.88 5.89
N ALA A 13 3.82 3.29 7.16
CA ALA A 13 3.00 4.40 7.61
C ALA A 13 3.40 5.74 6.99
N ARG A 14 4.71 5.99 6.87
CA ARG A 14 5.24 7.18 6.20
C ARG A 14 4.99 7.15 4.69
N LEU A 15 5.13 5.97 4.07
CA LEU A 15 4.89 5.78 2.64
C LEU A 15 3.42 6.03 2.27
N LEU A 16 2.50 5.44 3.03
CA LEU A 16 1.06 5.52 2.78
C LEU A 16 0.40 6.73 3.45
N SER A 17 1.15 7.53 4.21
CA SER A 17 0.65 8.66 5.01
C SER A 17 -0.48 8.29 5.99
N ILE A 18 -0.46 7.06 6.52
CA ILE A 18 -1.43 6.55 7.50
C ILE A 18 -0.71 5.74 8.59
N SER A 19 -0.99 5.98 9.86
CA SER A 19 -0.33 5.25 10.96
C SER A 19 -1.03 3.95 11.36
N ASN A 20 -2.33 3.86 11.09
CA ASN A 20 -3.18 2.71 11.35
C ASN A 20 -4.42 2.75 10.45
N GLY A 21 -5.08 1.61 10.27
CA GLY A 21 -6.32 1.54 9.52
C GLY A 21 -6.91 0.14 9.46
N THR A 22 -8.10 0.05 8.89
CA THR A 22 -8.70 -1.25 8.58
C THR A 22 -7.95 -1.91 7.45
N ARG A 23 -8.06 -3.23 7.30
CA ARG A 23 -7.50 -3.95 6.15
C ARG A 23 -7.92 -3.33 4.82
N GLN A 24 -9.19 -2.91 4.70
CA GLN A 24 -9.72 -2.28 3.50
C GLN A 24 -9.05 -0.93 3.22
N THR A 25 -8.93 -0.07 4.24
CA THR A 25 -8.27 1.23 4.13
C THR A 25 -6.81 1.07 3.72
N ILE A 26 -6.07 0.19 4.39
CA ILE A 26 -4.64 -0.04 4.11
C ILE A 26 -4.43 -0.51 2.67
N ILE A 27 -5.19 -1.50 2.22
CA ILE A 27 -5.10 -2.02 0.85
C ILE A 27 -5.49 -0.96 -0.17
N HIS A 28 -6.53 -0.16 0.10
CA HIS A 28 -6.94 0.91 -0.79
C HIS A 28 -5.83 1.95 -0.95
N THR A 29 -5.25 2.43 0.14
CA THR A 29 -4.18 3.43 0.11
C THR A 29 -2.93 2.88 -0.58
N LEU A 30 -2.57 1.61 -0.34
CA LEU A 30 -1.48 0.94 -1.06
C LEU A 30 -1.75 0.87 -2.57
N TRP A 31 -2.98 0.55 -2.97
CA TRP A 31 -3.35 0.55 -4.38
C TRP A 31 -3.29 1.93 -5.03
N GLN A 32 -3.67 2.99 -4.30
CA GLN A 32 -3.48 4.36 -4.80
C GLN A 32 -2.00 4.67 -5.01
N TYR A 33 -1.14 4.30 -4.06
CA TYR A 33 0.32 4.44 -4.20
C TYR A 33 0.83 3.76 -5.47
N ILE A 34 0.50 2.48 -5.66
CA ILE A 34 0.88 1.68 -6.85
C ILE A 34 0.45 2.37 -8.15
N LYS A 35 -0.77 2.90 -8.21
CA LYS A 35 -1.31 3.58 -9.41
C LYS A 35 -0.62 4.92 -9.66
N THR A 36 -0.47 5.75 -8.63
CA THR A 36 0.17 7.06 -8.73
C THR A 36 1.62 6.95 -9.16
N HIS A 37 2.32 5.90 -8.70
CA HIS A 37 3.71 5.63 -9.03
C HIS A 37 3.89 4.73 -10.27
N LYS A 38 2.80 4.33 -10.94
CA LYS A 38 2.81 3.45 -12.14
C LYS A 38 3.60 2.16 -11.94
N LEU A 39 3.43 1.54 -10.77
CA LEU A 39 4.17 0.34 -10.37
C LEU A 39 3.52 -0.97 -10.86
N GLN A 40 2.29 -0.93 -11.37
CA GLN A 40 1.69 -2.10 -12.00
C GLN A 40 2.32 -2.35 -13.36
N ASP A 41 2.67 -3.60 -13.66
CA ASP A 41 3.20 -3.96 -14.97
C ASP A 41 2.17 -3.68 -16.08
N SER A 42 2.62 -3.10 -17.19
CA SER A 42 1.75 -2.72 -18.30
C SER A 42 1.31 -3.89 -19.17
N GLU A 43 2.13 -4.93 -19.27
CA GLU A 43 1.88 -6.14 -20.06
C GLU A 43 1.22 -7.21 -19.18
N GLU A 44 1.76 -7.44 -17.98
CA GLU A 44 1.29 -8.45 -17.04
C GLU A 44 0.64 -7.82 -15.80
N ARG A 45 -0.61 -7.32 -15.95
CA ARG A 45 -1.31 -6.54 -14.90
C ARG A 45 -1.49 -7.23 -13.54
N GLU A 46 -1.20 -8.52 -13.42
CA GLU A 46 -1.20 -9.25 -12.15
C GLU A 46 0.06 -8.97 -11.31
N TYR A 47 1.11 -8.39 -11.91
CA TYR A 47 2.38 -8.07 -11.24
C TYR A 47 2.52 -6.59 -10.91
N ILE A 48 3.22 -6.35 -9.79
CA ILE A 48 3.61 -5.03 -9.29
C ILE A 48 5.13 -4.99 -9.17
N HIS A 49 5.74 -4.03 -9.85
CA HIS A 49 7.15 -3.68 -9.72
C HIS A 49 7.34 -2.84 -8.46
N CYS A 50 7.69 -3.49 -7.34
CA CYS A 50 8.00 -2.78 -6.11
C CYS A 50 9.18 -1.83 -6.34
N ASP A 51 8.98 -0.55 -6.07
CA ASP A 51 10.08 0.43 -6.08
C ASP A 51 10.98 0.26 -4.85
N ILE A 52 12.03 1.08 -4.77
CA ILE A 52 12.96 1.07 -3.63
C ILE A 52 12.23 1.32 -2.29
N HIS A 53 11.10 2.02 -2.31
CA HIS A 53 10.33 2.33 -1.11
C HIS A 53 9.46 1.17 -0.63
N LEU A 54 9.04 0.26 -1.51
CA LEU A 54 8.28 -0.95 -1.18
C LEU A 54 9.15 -2.20 -0.93
N GLN A 55 10.39 -2.26 -1.41
CA GLN A 55 11.23 -3.46 -1.33
C GLN A 55 11.90 -3.73 0.04
N SER A 56 11.90 -2.78 0.98
CA SER A 56 12.75 -2.85 2.18
C SER A 56 12.05 -2.53 3.49
#